data_AF-A0A351X5T6-F1
#
_entry.id   AF-A0A351X5T6-F1
#
_cell.length_a   1.000
_cell.length_b   1.000
_cell.length_c   1.000
_cell.angle_alpha   90.00
_cell.angle_beta   90.00
_cell.angle_gamma   90.00
#
_symmetry.space_group_name_H-M   'P 1'
#
loop_
_entity.id
_entity.type
_entity.pdbx_description
1 polymer ?
#
loop_
_entity_poly.entity_id
_entity_poly.type
_entity_poly.pdbx_seq_one_letter_code
_entity_poly.pdbx_strand_id
1 'polypeptide(L)'
;MTKYSNYNRGRSREEKEAIHPIWRGVGFIFLILAPVMGYYGSLVLIEANKENGWFNIPPDLLAPGADPQLYIKIGLTILLGFLVFFVFQFVGILIYRMVGPARYGPMDIPPISAGKIKKSR
;
A
#
# COMPACT_ATOMS: atom_id res chain seq x y z
N MET A 1 -12.96 -43.69 23.08
CA MET A 1 -13.70 -42.57 23.69
C MET A 1 -12.68 -41.51 24.10
N THR A 2 -12.45 -40.47 23.29
CA THR A 2 -11.39 -39.47 23.52
C THR A 2 -12.05 -38.10 23.67
N LYS A 3 -12.31 -37.70 24.92
CA LYS A 3 -13.11 -36.53 25.29
C LYS A 3 -12.38 -35.18 25.13
N TYR A 4 -11.12 -35.19 24.64
CA TYR A 4 -10.26 -34.01 24.57
C TYR A 4 -9.69 -33.71 23.17
N SER A 5 -10.15 -34.40 22.12
CA SER A 5 -9.63 -34.24 20.75
C SER A 5 -10.00 -32.92 20.05
N ASN A 6 -10.78 -32.04 20.68
CA ASN A 6 -11.35 -30.85 20.02
C ASN A 6 -10.75 -29.51 20.46
N TYR A 7 -9.67 -29.48 21.24
CA TYR A 7 -9.12 -28.20 21.71
C TYR A 7 -8.17 -27.49 20.72
N ASN A 8 -8.04 -27.97 19.47
CA ASN A 8 -7.13 -27.32 18.51
C ASN A 8 -7.66 -27.29 17.07
N ARG A 9 -8.90 -26.84 16.89
CA ARG A 9 -9.42 -26.44 15.57
C ARG A 9 -9.64 -24.93 15.56
N GLY A 10 -8.61 -24.20 15.14
CA GLY A 10 -8.84 -22.95 14.40
C GLY A 10 -8.58 -21.62 15.12
N ARG A 11 -7.98 -21.56 16.32
CA ARG A 11 -7.73 -20.25 16.98
C ARG A 11 -6.32 -19.68 16.88
N SER A 12 -5.33 -20.39 16.36
CA SER A 12 -3.94 -19.90 16.38
C SER A 12 -3.47 -19.15 15.13
N ARG A 13 -4.29 -19.09 14.06
CA ARG A 13 -3.97 -18.33 12.84
C ARG A 13 -4.75 -17.03 12.71
N GLU A 14 -5.71 -16.80 13.60
CA GLU A 14 -6.68 -15.71 13.53
C GLU A 14 -6.65 -14.78 14.75
N GLU A 15 -5.69 -14.94 15.67
CA GLU A 15 -5.29 -13.85 16.56
C GLU A 15 -4.47 -12.83 15.76
N LYS A 16 -5.20 -12.27 14.80
CA LYS A 16 -5.05 -11.05 14.03
C LYS A 16 -3.62 -10.54 14.06
N GLU A 17 -2.97 -10.68 12.90
CA GLU A 17 -2.07 -9.65 12.39
C GLU A 17 -2.86 -8.32 12.32
N ALA A 18 -3.19 -7.77 13.49
CA ALA A 18 -3.81 -6.48 13.60
C ALA A 18 -2.75 -5.51 13.10
N ILE A 19 -2.98 -4.95 11.92
CA ILE A 19 -2.11 -3.92 11.36
C ILE A 19 -1.89 -2.89 12.47
N HIS A 20 -0.65 -2.77 12.90
CA HIS A 20 -0.30 -1.97 14.07
C HIS A 20 -0.89 -0.55 13.88
N PRO A 21 -1.51 0.05 14.91
CA PRO A 21 -2.25 1.30 14.76
C PRO A 21 -1.41 2.44 14.16
N ILE A 22 -0.11 2.45 14.41
CA ILE A 22 0.85 3.40 13.80
C ILE A 22 0.89 3.27 12.27
N TRP A 23 0.96 2.04 11.75
CA TRP A 23 0.96 1.77 10.30
C TRP A 23 -0.36 2.17 9.64
N ARG A 24 -1.48 2.13 10.39
CA ARG A 24 -2.78 2.66 9.93
C ARG A 24 -2.76 4.20 9.85
N GLY A 25 -2.13 4.88 10.82
CA GLY A 25 -2.00 6.34 10.85
C GLY A 25 -1.13 6.88 9.71
N VAL A 26 0.00 6.23 9.43
CA VAL A 26 0.89 6.60 8.30
C VAL A 26 0.15 6.52 6.97
N GLY A 27 -0.63 5.45 6.73
CA GLY A 27 -1.45 5.32 5.53
C GLY A 27 -2.49 6.43 5.39
N PHE A 28 -3.08 6.88 6.50
CA PHE A 28 -4.06 7.99 6.48
C PHE A 28 -3.41 9.33 6.11
N ILE A 29 -2.19 9.60 6.60
CA ILE A 29 -1.45 10.80 6.20
C ILE A 29 -1.15 10.77 4.69
N PHE A 30 -0.72 9.62 4.16
CA PHE A 30 -0.46 9.47 2.74
C PHE A 30 -1.72 9.60 1.87
N LEU A 31 -2.89 9.22 2.37
CA LEU A 31 -4.16 9.39 1.67
C LEU A 31 -4.45 10.86 1.34
N ILE A 32 -4.04 11.79 2.20
CA ILE A 32 -4.20 13.23 1.96
C ILE A 32 -2.98 13.79 1.22
N LEU A 33 -1.77 13.38 1.62
CA LEU A 33 -0.53 13.93 1.08
C LEU A 33 -0.31 13.55 -0.40
N ALA A 34 -0.64 12.31 -0.79
CA ALA A 34 -0.47 11.83 -2.15
C ALA A 34 -1.30 12.61 -3.20
N PRO A 35 -2.62 12.84 -3.03
CA PRO A 35 -3.38 13.63 -4.01
C PRO A 35 -2.95 15.10 -4.05
N VAL A 36 -2.55 15.68 -2.91
CA VAL A 36 -2.01 17.06 -2.87
C VAL A 36 -0.72 17.14 -3.68
N MET A 37 0.23 16.24 -3.43
CA MET A 37 1.49 16.18 -4.18
C MET A 37 1.26 15.84 -5.66
N GLY A 38 0.31 14.95 -5.96
CA GLY A 38 -0.06 14.60 -7.33
C GLY A 38 -0.60 15.80 -8.10
N TYR A 39 -1.43 16.63 -7.47
CA TYR A 39 -1.98 17.83 -8.10
C TYR A 39 -0.89 18.84 -8.44
N TYR A 40 -0.05 19.22 -7.47
CA TYR A 40 1.06 20.15 -7.72
C TYR A 40 2.07 19.58 -8.71
N GLY A 41 2.34 18.28 -8.64
CA GLY A 41 3.16 17.57 -9.62
C GLY A 41 2.59 17.69 -11.04
N SER A 42 1.28 17.55 -11.20
CA SER A 42 0.63 17.68 -12.51
C SER A 42 0.79 19.09 -13.11
N LEU A 43 0.68 20.13 -12.27
CA LEU A 43 0.84 21.51 -12.72
C LEU A 43 2.26 21.79 -13.20
N VAL A 44 3.26 21.38 -12.42
CA VAL A 44 4.68 21.52 -12.78
C VAL A 44 5.00 20.74 -14.05
N LEU A 45 4.48 19.53 -14.20
CA LEU A 45 4.75 18.70 -15.37
C LEU A 45 4.15 19.29 -16.65
N ILE A 46 2.93 19.83 -16.57
CA ILE A 46 2.28 20.48 -17.70
C ILE A 46 3.04 21.76 -18.09
N GLU A 47 3.48 22.53 -17.12
CA GLU A 47 4.25 23.75 -17.38
C GLU A 47 5.62 23.42 -18.00
N ALA A 48 6.33 22.45 -17.43
CA ALA A 48 7.59 21.96 -18.00
C ALA A 48 7.42 21.40 -19.42
N ASN A 49 6.27 20.78 -19.73
CA ASN A 49 5.97 20.31 -21.08
C ASN A 49 5.73 21.48 -22.06
N LYS A 50 5.17 22.60 -21.62
CA LYS A 50 5.02 23.81 -22.45
C LYS A 50 6.36 24.44 -22.78
N GLU A 51 7.28 24.46 -21.81
CA GLU A 51 8.63 25.01 -22.01
C GLU A 51 9.50 24.12 -22.89
N ASN A 52 9.48 22.80 -22.66
CA ASN A 52 10.39 21.87 -23.33
C ASN A 52 9.80 21.19 -24.58
N GLY A 53 8.48 21.25 -24.76
CA GLY A 53 7.79 20.67 -25.91
C GLY A 53 7.90 19.14 -26.01
N TRP A 54 7.98 18.40 -24.90
CA TRP A 54 8.14 16.93 -24.93
C TRP A 54 6.98 16.23 -25.64
N PHE A 55 5.77 16.75 -25.48
CA PHE A 55 4.57 16.16 -26.04
C PHE A 55 3.59 17.21 -26.53
N ASN A 56 3.15 17.07 -27.78
CA ASN A 56 2.10 17.88 -28.36
C ASN A 56 0.74 17.35 -27.89
N ILE A 57 0.04 18.14 -27.09
CA ILE A 57 -1.27 17.77 -26.56
C ILE A 57 -2.30 17.84 -27.70
N PRO A 58 -2.91 16.71 -28.11
CA PRO A 58 -3.95 16.74 -29.13
C PRO A 58 -5.19 17.48 -28.62
N PRO A 59 -5.89 18.22 -29.49
CA PRO A 59 -7.06 19.01 -29.10
C PRO A 59 -8.22 18.16 -28.57
N ASP A 60 -8.28 16.87 -28.93
CA ASP A 60 -9.31 15.93 -28.45
C ASP A 60 -9.22 15.67 -26.94
N LEU A 61 -8.06 15.90 -26.32
CA LEU A 61 -7.86 15.78 -24.87
C LEU A 61 -8.20 17.06 -24.10
N LEU A 62 -8.63 18.11 -24.81
CA LEU A 62 -9.03 19.37 -24.19
C LEU A 62 -10.47 19.29 -23.71
N ALA A 63 -10.70 19.74 -22.48
CA ALA A 63 -12.05 19.77 -21.91
C ALA A 63 -12.82 20.98 -22.45
N PRO A 64 -14.11 20.81 -22.82
CA PRO A 64 -14.97 21.95 -23.09
C PRO A 64 -15.28 22.68 -21.77
N GLY A 65 -14.68 23.86 -21.56
CA GLY A 65 -14.91 24.63 -20.33
C GLY A 65 -13.88 25.74 -20.08
N ALA A 66 -13.85 26.25 -18.85
CA ALA A 66 -12.99 27.34 -18.43
C ALA A 66 -11.49 26.95 -18.35
N ASP A 67 -11.18 25.67 -18.13
CA ASP A 67 -9.83 25.14 -18.14
C ASP A 67 -9.70 24.07 -19.23
N PRO A 68 -9.10 24.41 -20.40
CA PRO A 68 -8.93 23.46 -21.49
C PRO A 68 -8.11 22.22 -21.10
N GLN A 69 -7.23 22.31 -20.09
CA GLN A 69 -6.31 21.22 -19.73
C GLN A 69 -6.86 20.33 -18.60
N LEU A 70 -8.14 20.45 -18.25
CA LEU A 70 -8.72 19.80 -17.07
C LEU A 70 -8.56 18.27 -17.07
N TYR A 71 -8.87 17.60 -18.18
CA TYR A 71 -8.77 16.13 -18.25
C TYR A 71 -7.33 15.64 -18.06
N ILE A 72 -6.37 16.37 -18.61
CA ILE A 72 -4.94 16.06 -18.49
C ILE A 72 -4.47 16.28 -17.05
N LYS A 73 -4.88 17.38 -16.43
CA LYS A 73 -4.58 17.66 -15.01
C LYS A 73 -5.12 16.55 -14.10
N ILE A 74 -6.36 16.12 -14.29
CA ILE A 74 -6.96 15.03 -13.49
C ILE A 74 -6.21 13.72 -13.72
N GLY A 75 -5.97 13.34 -14.98
CA GLY A 75 -5.26 12.11 -15.33
C GLY A 75 -3.84 12.07 -14.75
N LEU A 76 -3.07 13.16 -14.91
CA LEU A 76 -1.73 13.28 -14.34
C LEU A 76 -1.75 13.32 -12.81
N THR A 77 -2.72 14.00 -12.20
CA THR A 77 -2.86 14.05 -10.74
C THR A 77 -3.07 12.65 -10.17
N ILE A 78 -3.96 11.86 -10.77
CA ILE A 78 -4.22 10.48 -10.33
C ILE A 78 -2.95 9.64 -10.54
N LEU A 79 -2.33 9.70 -11.73
CA LEU A 79 -1.13 8.93 -12.04
C LEU A 79 0.03 9.25 -11.08
N LEU A 80 0.34 10.53 -10.90
CA LEU A 80 1.41 11.00 -10.02
C LEU A 80 1.07 10.73 -8.54
N GLY A 81 -0.19 10.92 -8.14
CA GLY A 81 -0.65 10.60 -6.79
C GLY A 81 -0.46 9.11 -6.46
N PHE A 82 -0.85 8.22 -7.37
CA PHE A 82 -0.61 6.78 -7.23
C PHE A 82 0.89 6.45 -7.19
N LEU A 83 1.70 7.08 -8.04
CA LEU A 83 3.15 6.86 -8.06
C LEU A 83 3.80 7.32 -6.75
N VAL A 84 3.46 8.50 -6.25
CA VAL A 84 3.94 9.03 -4.98
C VAL A 84 3.52 8.13 -3.83
N PHE A 85 2.25 7.70 -3.79
CA PHE A 85 1.76 6.75 -2.79
C PHE A 85 2.52 5.42 -2.84
N PHE A 86 2.75 4.88 -4.04
CA PHE A 86 3.51 3.66 -4.24
C PHE A 86 4.95 3.79 -3.73
N VAL A 87 5.63 4.89 -4.04
CA VAL A 87 6.99 5.16 -3.57
C VAL A 87 7.03 5.22 -2.04
N PHE A 88 6.12 5.97 -1.41
CA PHE A 88 6.05 6.04 0.05
C PHE A 88 5.78 4.67 0.69
N GLN A 89 4.85 3.88 0.12
CA GLN A 89 4.56 2.54 0.60
C GLN A 89 5.77 1.61 0.47
N PHE A 90 6.46 1.68 -0.67
CA PHE A 90 7.67 0.89 -0.92
C PHE A 90 8.77 1.23 0.08
N VAL A 91 9.03 2.52 0.31
CA VAL A 91 9.98 2.98 1.34
C VAL A 91 9.56 2.50 2.73
N GLY A 92 8.27 2.56 3.06
CA GLY A 92 7.74 2.05 4.33
C GLY A 92 8.03 0.56 4.53
N ILE A 93 7.84 -0.26 3.50
CA ILE A 93 8.16 -1.69 3.53
C ILE A 93 9.67 -1.91 3.74
N LEU A 94 10.53 -1.13 3.07
CA LEU A 94 11.98 -1.22 3.25
C LEU A 94 12.39 -0.90 4.69
N ILE A 95 11.83 0.17 5.28
CA ILE A 95 12.09 0.52 6.68
C ILE A 95 11.61 -0.58 7.62
N TYR A 96 10.40 -1.10 7.41
CA TYR A 96 9.86 -2.19 8.23
C TYR A 96 10.71 -3.46 8.12
N ARG A 97 11.28 -3.72 6.94
CA ARG A 97 12.18 -4.87 6.75
C ARG A 97 13.51 -4.71 7.50
N MET A 98 14.01 -3.49 7.65
CA MET A 98 15.29 -3.21 8.34
C MET A 98 15.14 -3.13 9.86
N VAL A 99 14.06 -2.51 10.35
CA VAL A 99 13.88 -2.16 11.77
C VAL A 99 12.74 -2.96 12.43
N GLY A 100 12.09 -3.84 11.67
CA GLY A 100 10.94 -4.61 12.14
C GLY A 100 11.30 -5.56 13.29
N PRO A 101 10.41 -5.72 14.29
CA PRO A 101 10.63 -6.63 15.40
C PRO A 101 10.71 -8.09 14.91
N ALA A 102 11.45 -8.91 15.66
CA ALA A 102 11.50 -10.35 15.41
C ALA A 102 10.11 -10.99 15.57
N ARG A 103 9.82 -12.01 14.76
CA ARG A 103 8.50 -12.69 14.75
C ARG A 103 8.14 -13.40 16.06
N TYR A 104 9.13 -13.75 16.86
CA TYR A 104 8.96 -14.44 18.13
C TYR A 104 9.57 -13.60 19.23
N GLY A 105 8.80 -13.35 20.29
CA GLY A 105 9.32 -12.79 21.52
C GLY A 105 10.20 -13.80 22.27
N PRO A 106 10.92 -13.36 23.33
CA PRO A 106 11.81 -14.23 24.10
C PRO A 106 11.13 -15.45 24.74
N MET A 107 9.82 -15.36 24.97
CA MET A 107 9.00 -16.40 25.60
C MET A 107 8.11 -17.16 24.59
N ASP A 108 8.15 -16.80 23.30
CA ASP A 108 7.28 -17.40 22.29
C ASP A 108 7.90 -18.70 21.75
N ILE A 109 7.20 -19.82 21.96
CA ILE A 109 7.60 -21.09 21.37
C ILE A 109 7.10 -21.19 19.91
N PRO A 110 7.95 -21.64 18.97
CA PRO A 110 7.52 -21.82 17.59
C PRO A 110 6.38 -22.85 17.52
N PRO A 111 5.42 -22.67 16.59
CA PRO A 111 4.27 -23.55 16.49
C PRO A 111 4.75 -24.98 16.22
N ILE A 112 4.36 -25.90 17.09
CA ILE A 112 4.67 -27.32 16.95
C ILE A 112 3.95 -27.81 15.69
N SER A 113 4.69 -28.04 14.60
CA SER A 113 4.11 -28.64 13.41
C SER A 113 3.63 -30.04 13.84
N ALA A 114 2.32 -30.27 13.84
CA ALA A 114 1.79 -31.60 14.07
C ALA A 114 2.29 -32.48 12.93
N GLY A 115 3.42 -33.17 13.16
CA GLY A 115 3.96 -34.15 12.24
C GLY A 115 2.85 -35.10 11.83
N LYS A 116 2.72 -35.36 10.53
CA LYS A 116 1.66 -36.20 9.96
C LYS A 116 1.57 -37.50 10.77
N ILE A 117 0.52 -37.65 11.58
CA ILE A 117 0.30 -38.85 12.37
C ILE A 117 0.07 -39.98 11.36
N LYS A 118 1.09 -40.81 11.13
CA LYS A 118 0.96 -42.03 10.33
C LYS A 118 0.07 -42.97 11.13
N LYS A 119 -1.20 -43.12 10.74
CA LYS A 119 -2.07 -44.18 11.24
C LYS A 119 -1.44 -45.51 10.87
N SER A 120 -0.91 -46.24 11.86
CA SER A 120 -0.68 -47.68 11.71
C SER A 120 -2.04 -48.36 11.56
N ARG A 121 -2.14 -49.23 10.56
CA ARG A 121 -3.29 -50.13 10.35
C ARG A 121 -3.46 -51.07 11.53
#